data_AF-A0A943K7S3-F1
#
_entry.id   AF-A0A943K7S3-F1
#
_cell.length_a   1.000
_cell.length_b   1.000
_cell.length_c   1.000
_cell.angle_alpha   90.00
_cell.angle_beta   90.00
_cell.angle_gamma   90.00
#
_symmetry.space_group_name_H-M   'P 1'
#
loop_
_entity.id
_entity.type
_entity.pdbx_description
1 polymer ?
#
loop_
_entity_poly.entity_id
_entity_poly.type
_entity_poly.pdbx_seq_one_letter_code
_entity_poly.pdbx_strand_id
1 'polypeptide(L)'
;MKKALALLLCLLLACGCCLPALAAGDGGQSGMTLSTVVPDTHTVQVDYNQGGYVMVNGALCEDGCTLTVPRHSQLALSLITRKGYVIESVVINGSDVTGDVVNGTYTIPSVSRDTTIVVTFRARTAAEEVSAVDVAGKVYRGEGLLPDAELNLDFGSSKVVSGQDGGYLLEDIEDGRHYLEIVVDGKVIGRAQFVLEAADVSETVVDTLSDGTQRVRYPKGAEKVYLDFIVNADGSITIRPGEAPITPPVTPPDEQPEIPNLGDSLMVLFLLLIVAAAAMMALASRRRREYTF
;
A
#
# COMPACT_ATOMS: atom_id res chain seq x y z
N MET A 1 -99.39 -40.31 -1.52
CA MET A 1 -98.06 -40.56 -0.91
C MET A 1 -96.88 -39.93 -1.69
N LYS A 2 -97.07 -38.83 -2.44
CA LYS A 2 -95.96 -38.08 -3.10
C LYS A 2 -95.69 -36.69 -2.47
N LYS A 3 -96.64 -36.12 -1.72
CA LYS A 3 -96.50 -34.81 -1.05
C LYS A 3 -95.84 -34.88 0.34
N ALA A 4 -95.91 -36.03 1.02
CA ALA A 4 -95.22 -36.26 2.29
C ALA A 4 -93.72 -36.53 2.13
N LEU A 5 -93.32 -37.14 1.00
CA LEU A 5 -91.92 -37.42 0.68
C LEU A 5 -91.14 -36.14 0.32
N ALA A 6 -91.78 -35.17 -0.35
CA ALA A 6 -91.16 -33.90 -0.73
C ALA A 6 -90.95 -32.95 0.47
N LEU A 7 -91.86 -32.96 1.45
CA LEU A 7 -91.71 -32.20 2.70
C LEU A 7 -90.62 -32.76 3.61
N LEU A 8 -90.43 -34.09 3.63
CA LEU A 8 -89.32 -34.74 4.33
C LEU A 8 -87.96 -34.45 3.67
N LEU A 9 -87.92 -34.34 2.33
CA LEU A 9 -86.71 -34.01 1.57
C LEU A 9 -86.28 -32.54 1.78
N CYS A 10 -87.22 -31.59 1.83
CA CYS A 10 -86.91 -30.18 2.10
C CYS A 10 -86.48 -29.91 3.56
N LEU A 11 -86.99 -30.66 4.53
CA LEU A 11 -86.58 -30.53 5.94
C LEU A 11 -85.17 -31.10 6.20
N LEU A 12 -84.76 -32.13 5.43
CA LEU A 12 -83.41 -32.69 5.48
C LEU A 12 -82.36 -31.83 4.76
N LEU A 13 -82.74 -31.04 3.75
CA LEU A 13 -81.85 -30.14 3.01
C LEU A 13 -81.56 -28.81 3.72
N ALA A 14 -82.38 -28.38 4.69
CA ALA A 14 -82.21 -27.10 5.40
C ALA A 14 -81.49 -27.22 6.77
N CYS A 15 -81.17 -28.43 7.22
CA CYS A 15 -80.53 -28.68 8.53
C CYS A 15 -79.03 -29.04 8.44
N GLY A 16 -78.38 -28.73 7.30
CA GLY A 16 -76.98 -29.09 7.03
C GLY A 16 -75.95 -27.95 7.10
N CYS A 17 -76.36 -26.70 7.40
CA CYS A 17 -75.51 -25.53 7.14
C CYS A 17 -74.92 -24.82 8.37
N CYS A 18 -74.96 -25.37 9.60
CA CYS A 18 -74.44 -24.64 10.76
C CYS A 18 -73.89 -25.53 11.88
N LEU A 19 -72.75 -26.22 11.70
CA LEU A 19 -71.88 -26.59 12.82
C LEU A 19 -70.40 -26.46 12.41
N PRO A 20 -69.55 -25.87 13.27
CA PRO A 20 -68.14 -25.68 12.98
C PRO A 20 -67.43 -27.03 12.98
N ALA A 21 -66.71 -27.33 11.89
CA ALA A 21 -65.82 -28.49 11.85
C ALA A 21 -64.64 -28.23 12.79
N LEU A 22 -64.62 -28.90 13.96
CA LEU A 22 -63.38 -29.22 14.64
C LEU A 22 -62.62 -30.22 13.75
N ALA A 23 -61.52 -29.78 13.13
CA ALA A 23 -60.61 -30.68 12.45
C ALA A 23 -59.63 -31.28 13.47
N ALA A 24 -59.88 -32.53 13.84
CA ALA A 24 -58.88 -33.42 14.45
C ALA A 24 -58.64 -34.58 13.48
N GLY A 25 -57.38 -34.75 13.07
CA GLY A 25 -56.85 -36.02 12.56
C GLY A 25 -56.86 -36.26 11.04
N ASP A 26 -55.74 -35.87 10.42
CA ASP A 26 -54.92 -36.66 9.48
C ASP A 26 -55.53 -37.18 8.16
N GLY A 27 -55.03 -36.66 7.03
CA GLY A 27 -55.38 -37.16 5.70
C GLY A 27 -55.11 -36.22 4.52
N GLY A 28 -53.83 -35.96 4.22
CA GLY A 28 -53.32 -35.79 2.85
C GLY A 28 -53.95 -34.73 1.93
N GLN A 29 -53.46 -33.49 2.03
CA GLN A 29 -53.06 -32.72 0.84
C GLN A 29 -51.68 -32.12 1.13
N SER A 30 -50.75 -32.34 0.21
CA SER A 30 -49.35 -31.94 0.28
C SER A 30 -49.20 -30.43 0.48
N GLY A 31 -49.18 -30.01 1.73
CA GLY A 31 -48.53 -28.77 2.12
C GLY A 31 -47.04 -28.94 1.88
N MET A 32 -46.58 -28.66 0.67
CA MET A 32 -45.15 -28.42 0.45
C MET A 32 -44.80 -27.14 1.18
N THR A 33 -44.45 -27.26 2.46
CA THR A 33 -43.78 -26.18 3.18
C THR A 33 -42.43 -26.01 2.50
N LEU A 34 -42.33 -25.02 1.60
CA LEU A 34 -41.06 -24.55 1.07
C LEU A 34 -40.29 -23.91 2.23
N SER A 35 -39.53 -24.74 2.95
CA SER A 35 -38.57 -24.27 3.93
C SER A 35 -37.26 -24.02 3.20
N THR A 36 -36.89 -22.75 3.06
CA THR A 36 -35.56 -22.35 2.61
C THR A 36 -34.77 -21.89 3.83
N VAL A 37 -33.72 -22.62 4.20
CA VAL A 37 -32.74 -22.10 5.14
C VAL A 37 -31.93 -21.03 4.40
N VAL A 38 -32.12 -19.77 4.78
CA VAL A 38 -31.28 -18.68 4.29
C VAL A 38 -30.01 -18.69 5.13
N PRO A 39 -28.82 -18.81 4.53
CA PRO A 39 -27.57 -18.75 5.29
C PRO A 39 -27.39 -17.39 5.96
N ASP A 40 -27.02 -17.39 7.24
CA ASP A 40 -26.65 -16.17 7.97
C ASP A 40 -25.21 -15.71 7.66
N THR A 41 -24.44 -16.56 6.98
CA THR A 41 -23.04 -16.31 6.62
C THR A 41 -22.75 -16.78 5.20
N HIS A 42 -21.68 -16.23 4.64
CA HIS A 42 -21.13 -16.61 3.35
C HIS A 42 -19.63 -16.84 3.45
N THR A 43 -19.14 -17.70 2.57
CA THR A 43 -17.72 -17.99 2.42
C THR A 43 -17.08 -16.99 1.47
N VAL A 44 -15.88 -16.52 1.79
CA VAL A 44 -15.06 -15.67 0.93
C VAL A 44 -13.74 -16.39 0.69
N GLN A 45 -13.48 -16.79 -0.54
CA GLN A 45 -12.20 -17.35 -0.95
C GLN A 45 -11.38 -16.27 -1.64
N VAL A 46 -10.11 -16.13 -1.27
CA VAL A 46 -9.18 -15.17 -1.86
C VAL A 46 -7.98 -15.92 -2.42
N ASP A 47 -7.74 -15.77 -3.70
CA ASP A 47 -6.60 -16.36 -4.41
C ASP A 47 -5.79 -15.22 -5.04
N TYR A 48 -4.47 -15.26 -4.89
CA TYR A 48 -3.59 -14.28 -5.52
C TYR A 48 -2.18 -14.83 -5.75
N ASN A 49 -1.52 -14.36 -6.81
CA ASN A 49 -0.18 -14.81 -7.15
C ASN A 49 0.92 -14.05 -6.39
N GLN A 50 2.16 -14.49 -6.59
CA GLN A 50 3.33 -13.76 -6.12
C GLN A 50 3.38 -12.37 -6.77
N GLY A 51 3.69 -11.34 -5.98
CA GLY A 51 3.80 -9.95 -6.47
C GLY A 51 3.11 -8.92 -5.58
N GLY A 52 2.29 -9.38 -4.63
CA GLY A 52 1.66 -8.50 -3.65
C GLY A 52 1.06 -9.29 -2.50
N TYR A 53 0.22 -8.60 -1.74
CA TYR A 53 -0.50 -9.11 -0.58
C TYR A 53 -1.93 -8.57 -0.59
N VAL A 54 -2.86 -9.38 -0.11
CA VAL A 54 -4.28 -9.00 0.02
C VAL A 54 -4.66 -9.02 1.50
N MET A 55 -5.16 -7.90 1.98
CA MET A 55 -5.78 -7.83 3.30
C MET A 55 -7.30 -7.75 3.16
N VAL A 56 -8.01 -8.48 4.02
CA VAL A 56 -9.47 -8.43 4.12
C VAL A 56 -9.82 -7.88 5.50
N ASN A 57 -10.56 -6.77 5.53
CA ASN A 57 -10.95 -6.08 6.77
C ASN A 57 -9.75 -5.78 7.70
N GLY A 58 -8.61 -5.40 7.11
CA GLY A 58 -7.39 -5.03 7.84
C GLY A 58 -6.56 -6.20 8.36
N ALA A 59 -6.90 -7.45 8.03
CA ALA A 59 -6.09 -8.63 8.32
C ALA A 59 -5.51 -9.21 7.05
N LEU A 60 -4.24 -9.64 7.08
CA LEU A 60 -3.63 -10.38 5.97
C LEU A 60 -4.41 -11.67 5.72
N CYS A 61 -4.82 -11.88 4.47
CA CYS A 61 -5.30 -13.16 3.99
C CYS A 61 -4.21 -13.74 3.11
N GLU A 62 -3.63 -14.87 3.53
CA GLU A 62 -2.65 -15.60 2.72
C GLU A 62 -3.29 -16.10 1.41
N ASP A 63 -2.47 -16.43 0.41
CA ASP A 63 -2.97 -16.99 -0.84
C ASP A 63 -3.78 -18.28 -0.60
N GLY A 64 -4.95 -18.37 -1.22
CA GLY A 64 -5.91 -19.46 -1.06
C GLY A 64 -6.68 -19.44 0.27
N CYS A 65 -6.58 -18.37 1.08
CA CYS A 65 -7.31 -18.32 2.34
C CYS A 65 -8.83 -18.27 2.12
N THR A 66 -9.55 -18.78 3.12
CA THR A 66 -11.02 -18.79 3.13
C THR A 66 -11.51 -18.18 4.43
N LEU A 67 -12.44 -17.23 4.35
CA LEU A 67 -13.05 -16.55 5.48
C LEU A 67 -14.57 -16.78 5.51
N THR A 68 -15.16 -16.81 6.70
CA THR A 68 -16.62 -16.77 6.88
C THR A 68 -17.03 -15.38 7.31
N VAL A 69 -17.96 -14.77 6.58
CA VAL A 69 -18.41 -13.40 6.86
C VAL A 69 -19.94 -13.36 7.01
N PRO A 70 -20.50 -12.45 7.83
CA PRO A 70 -21.94 -12.31 7.96
C PRO A 70 -22.59 -11.95 6.63
N ARG A 71 -23.80 -12.47 6.40
CA ARG A 71 -24.60 -12.07 5.26
C ARG A 71 -24.87 -10.56 5.30
N HIS A 72 -24.81 -9.94 4.14
CA HIS A 72 -24.90 -8.49 3.92
C HIS A 72 -23.80 -7.64 4.56
N SER A 73 -22.75 -8.25 5.12
CA SER A 73 -21.58 -7.49 5.55
C SER A 73 -20.87 -6.85 4.36
N GLN A 74 -20.22 -5.73 4.64
CA GLN A 74 -19.28 -5.09 3.74
C GLN A 74 -17.88 -5.70 3.95
N LEU A 75 -17.10 -5.84 2.87
CA LEU A 75 -15.70 -6.22 2.95
C LEU A 75 -14.82 -5.11 2.37
N ALA A 76 -13.78 -4.75 3.12
CA ALA A 76 -12.72 -3.87 2.65
C ALA A 76 -11.52 -4.71 2.22
N LEU A 77 -11.07 -4.53 0.98
CA LEU A 77 -9.86 -5.14 0.45
C LEU A 77 -8.77 -4.09 0.40
N SER A 78 -7.59 -4.42 0.92
CA SER A 78 -6.37 -3.66 0.69
C SER A 78 -5.40 -4.51 -0.12
N LEU A 79 -4.88 -3.93 -1.20
CA LEU A 79 -3.95 -4.55 -2.13
C LEU A 79 -2.62 -3.82 -2.00
N ILE A 80 -1.60 -4.54 -1.50
CA ILE A 80 -0.26 -4.02 -1.26
C ILE A 80 0.67 -4.70 -2.26
N THR A 81 1.21 -3.92 -3.20
CA THR A 81 2.15 -4.42 -4.20
C THR A 81 3.53 -4.55 -3.61
N ARG A 82 4.24 -5.62 -3.96
CA ARG A 82 5.68 -5.68 -3.71
C ARG A 82 6.39 -4.71 -4.64
N LYS A 83 7.57 -4.26 -4.22
CA LYS A 83 8.44 -3.42 -5.03
C LYS A 83 8.65 -4.00 -6.43
N GLY A 84 8.48 -3.16 -7.45
CA GLY A 84 8.60 -3.54 -8.85
C GLY A 84 7.41 -4.33 -9.40
N TYR A 85 6.28 -4.42 -8.68
CA TYR A 85 5.03 -5.01 -9.15
C TYR A 85 3.92 -3.97 -9.27
N VAL A 86 2.90 -4.31 -10.04
CA VAL A 86 1.65 -3.57 -10.18
C VAL A 86 0.47 -4.53 -10.12
N ILE A 87 -0.71 -4.01 -9.78
CA ILE A 87 -1.97 -4.75 -9.86
C ILE A 87 -2.29 -4.94 -11.36
N GLU A 88 -2.36 -6.18 -11.81
CA GLU A 88 -2.77 -6.53 -13.18
C GLU A 88 -4.28 -6.65 -13.28
N SER A 89 -4.88 -7.39 -12.34
CA SER A 89 -6.34 -7.54 -12.30
C SER A 89 -6.88 -7.83 -10.90
N VAL A 90 -8.13 -7.43 -10.68
CA VAL A 90 -8.94 -7.77 -9.51
C VAL A 90 -10.29 -8.26 -10.02
N VAL A 91 -10.61 -9.53 -9.76
CA VAL A 91 -11.82 -10.18 -10.25
C VAL A 91 -12.63 -10.68 -9.06
N ILE A 92 -13.87 -10.18 -8.92
CA ILE A 92 -14.79 -10.58 -7.86
C ILE A 92 -15.95 -11.34 -8.48
N ASN A 93 -16.11 -12.61 -8.14
CA ASN A 93 -17.15 -13.50 -8.68
C ASN A 93 -17.21 -13.51 -10.22
N GLY A 94 -16.05 -13.45 -10.88
CA GLY A 94 -15.92 -13.41 -12.34
C GLY A 94 -16.13 -12.03 -12.97
N SER A 95 -16.46 -10.99 -12.19
CA SER A 95 -16.52 -9.61 -12.67
C SER A 95 -15.18 -8.92 -12.42
N ASP A 96 -14.58 -8.36 -13.48
CA ASP A 96 -13.39 -7.52 -13.37
C ASP A 96 -13.76 -6.16 -12.76
N VAL A 97 -13.10 -5.80 -11.67
CA VAL A 97 -13.27 -4.53 -10.93
C VAL A 97 -11.97 -3.73 -10.86
N THR A 98 -10.97 -4.08 -11.67
CA THR A 98 -9.62 -3.51 -11.61
C THR A 98 -9.64 -1.98 -11.73
N GLY A 99 -10.48 -1.44 -12.61
CA GLY A 99 -10.62 0.01 -12.80
C GLY A 99 -11.26 0.76 -11.63
N ASP A 100 -11.90 0.04 -10.70
CA ASP A 100 -12.55 0.61 -9.52
C ASP A 100 -11.60 0.61 -8.30
N VAL A 101 -10.42 0.00 -8.41
CA VAL A 101 -9.41 0.02 -7.36
C VAL A 101 -8.78 1.40 -7.30
N VAL A 102 -8.93 2.09 -6.17
CA VAL A 102 -8.37 3.42 -5.95
C VAL A 102 -7.43 3.35 -4.77
N ASN A 103 -6.20 3.86 -4.90
CA ASN A 103 -5.19 3.84 -3.84
C ASN A 103 -5.01 2.44 -3.23
N GLY A 104 -5.01 1.39 -4.05
CA GLY A 104 -4.89 0.01 -3.61
C GLY A 104 -6.03 -0.51 -2.72
N THR A 105 -7.22 0.12 -2.75
CA THR A 105 -8.40 -0.37 -2.01
C THR A 105 -9.58 -0.65 -2.93
N TYR A 106 -10.37 -1.65 -2.56
CA TYR A 106 -11.67 -1.94 -3.14
C TYR A 106 -12.64 -2.37 -2.04
N THR A 107 -13.89 -1.91 -2.13
CA THR A 107 -14.94 -2.25 -1.17
C THR A 107 -16.02 -3.09 -1.83
N ILE A 108 -16.27 -4.28 -1.29
CA ILE A 108 -17.46 -5.07 -1.62
C ILE A 108 -18.58 -4.58 -0.70
N PRO A 109 -19.60 -3.86 -1.22
CA PRO A 109 -20.59 -3.17 -0.37
C PRO A 109 -21.50 -4.14 0.40
N SER A 110 -21.76 -5.33 -0.14
CA SER A 110 -22.61 -6.32 0.51
C SER A 110 -22.33 -7.74 0.00
N VAL A 111 -22.02 -8.66 0.91
CA VAL A 111 -21.84 -10.08 0.60
C VAL A 111 -23.18 -10.81 0.72
N SER A 112 -23.75 -11.22 -0.41
CA SER A 112 -25.08 -11.89 -0.48
C SER A 112 -25.04 -13.35 -0.92
N ARG A 113 -23.83 -13.85 -1.22
CA ARG A 113 -23.52 -15.22 -1.61
C ARG A 113 -22.05 -15.50 -1.32
N ASP A 114 -21.66 -16.75 -1.40
CA ASP A 114 -20.25 -17.12 -1.39
C ASP A 114 -19.50 -16.36 -2.48
N THR A 115 -18.34 -15.82 -2.14
CA THR A 115 -17.60 -14.87 -2.95
C THR A 115 -16.20 -15.39 -3.23
N THR A 116 -15.81 -15.36 -4.50
CA THR A 116 -14.42 -15.61 -4.92
C THR A 116 -13.78 -14.28 -5.31
N ILE A 117 -12.58 -14.05 -4.79
CA ILE A 117 -11.74 -12.88 -5.05
C ILE A 117 -10.45 -13.41 -5.68
N VAL A 118 -10.14 -12.99 -6.90
CA VAL A 118 -8.89 -13.33 -7.57
C VAL A 118 -8.13 -12.04 -7.85
N VAL A 119 -6.93 -11.91 -7.29
CA VAL A 119 -6.04 -10.78 -7.55
C VAL A 119 -4.81 -11.27 -8.30
N THR A 120 -4.52 -10.64 -9.43
CA THR A 120 -3.28 -10.91 -10.17
C THR A 120 -2.38 -9.70 -10.11
N PHE A 121 -1.14 -9.92 -9.69
CA PHE A 121 -0.05 -8.98 -9.78
C PHE A 121 0.86 -9.36 -10.95
N ARG A 122 1.48 -8.36 -11.57
CA ARG A 122 2.54 -8.58 -12.56
C ARG A 122 3.74 -7.71 -12.26
N ALA A 123 4.90 -8.13 -12.75
CA ALA A 123 6.08 -7.29 -12.73
C ALA A 123 5.79 -6.00 -13.53
N ARG A 124 6.23 -4.87 -12.99
CA ARG A 124 6.20 -3.57 -13.67
C ARG A 124 7.15 -3.62 -14.85
N THR A 125 6.73 -3.07 -15.99
CA THR A 125 7.58 -2.93 -17.17
C THR A 125 8.43 -1.66 -17.06
N ALA A 126 9.57 -1.62 -17.75
CA ALA A 126 10.45 -0.44 -17.73
C ALA A 126 9.84 0.84 -18.31
N ALA A 127 8.69 0.75 -19.00
CA ALA A 127 7.96 1.89 -19.55
C ALA A 127 6.94 2.48 -18.55
N GLU A 128 6.64 1.78 -17.47
CA GLU A 128 5.74 2.23 -16.43
C GLU A 128 6.55 2.96 -15.36
N GLU A 129 6.38 4.29 -15.31
CA GLU A 129 6.99 5.13 -14.31
C GLU A 129 6.34 4.90 -12.94
N VAL A 130 7.16 4.87 -11.89
CA VAL A 130 6.70 4.97 -10.49
C VAL A 130 7.61 5.97 -9.79
N SER A 131 7.07 6.74 -8.86
CA SER A 131 7.92 7.48 -7.93
C SER A 131 8.31 6.54 -6.79
N ALA A 132 9.53 6.68 -6.30
CA ALA A 132 10.00 6.01 -5.10
C ALA A 132 10.81 7.01 -4.26
N VAL A 133 10.79 6.82 -2.95
CA VAL A 133 11.35 7.78 -2.01
C VAL A 133 11.93 7.09 -0.79
N ASP A 134 13.03 7.61 -0.27
CA ASP A 134 13.51 7.24 1.05
C ASP A 134 12.60 7.85 2.13
N VAL A 135 12.13 7.03 3.05
CA VAL A 135 11.34 7.47 4.20
C VAL A 135 12.20 7.40 5.44
N ALA A 136 12.55 8.57 5.98
CA ALA A 136 13.27 8.70 7.24
C ALA A 136 12.39 9.38 8.29
N GLY A 137 12.80 9.36 9.54
CA GLY A 137 12.13 10.12 10.60
C GLY A 137 12.32 9.46 11.94
N LYS A 138 11.39 9.70 12.87
CA LYS A 138 11.49 9.16 14.23
C LYS A 138 10.27 8.33 14.61
N VAL A 139 10.50 7.32 15.46
CA VAL A 139 9.44 6.52 16.06
C VAL A 139 9.16 6.98 17.48
N TYR A 140 7.88 7.08 17.83
CA TYR A 140 7.40 7.51 19.13
C TYR A 140 6.40 6.51 19.71
N ARG A 141 6.30 6.51 21.03
CA ARG A 141 5.15 5.97 21.79
C ARG A 141 4.61 7.10 22.67
N GLY A 142 3.43 7.62 22.33
CA GLY A 142 2.97 8.89 22.89
C GLY A 142 3.95 10.02 22.53
N GLU A 143 4.44 10.75 23.53
CA GLU A 143 5.44 11.82 23.33
C GLU A 143 6.90 11.33 23.42
N GLY A 144 7.13 10.09 23.86
CA GLY A 144 8.48 9.54 24.06
C GLY A 144 9.04 8.91 22.80
N LEU A 145 10.34 9.11 22.54
CA LEU A 145 11.06 8.40 21.49
C LEU A 145 11.07 6.91 21.77
N LEU A 146 11.00 6.12 20.71
CA LEU A 146 10.96 4.67 20.77
C LEU A 146 12.20 4.08 20.07
N PRO A 147 13.31 3.90 20.82
CA PRO A 147 14.49 3.23 20.30
C PRO A 147 14.29 1.71 20.20
N ASP A 148 15.14 1.06 19.41
CA ASP A 148 15.21 -0.40 19.25
C ASP A 148 13.88 -1.03 18.80
N ALA A 149 13.02 -0.25 18.15
CA ALA A 149 11.77 -0.72 17.56
C ALA A 149 12.02 -1.21 16.13
N GLU A 150 11.58 -2.42 15.83
CA GLU A 150 11.60 -2.98 14.47
C GLU A 150 10.38 -2.47 13.69
N LEU A 151 10.63 -1.74 12.61
CA LEU A 151 9.63 -1.34 11.63
C LEU A 151 9.61 -2.39 10.53
N ASN A 152 8.49 -3.09 10.41
CA ASN A 152 8.24 -4.10 9.39
C ASN A 152 7.27 -3.55 8.36
N LEU A 153 7.80 -3.17 7.20
CA LEU A 153 7.00 -2.68 6.09
C LEU A 153 6.63 -3.82 5.15
N ASP A 154 5.37 -3.80 4.68
CA ASP A 154 4.80 -4.68 3.66
C ASP A 154 5.14 -6.15 3.91
N PHE A 155 4.80 -6.61 5.11
CA PHE A 155 4.99 -7.99 5.58
C PHE A 155 6.45 -8.45 5.52
N GLY A 156 7.37 -7.51 5.76
CA GLY A 156 8.81 -7.76 5.80
C GLY A 156 9.51 -7.57 4.46
N SER A 157 8.87 -6.95 3.47
CA SER A 157 9.53 -6.53 2.23
C SER A 157 10.63 -5.50 2.49
N SER A 158 10.44 -4.65 3.51
CA SER A 158 11.50 -3.80 4.07
C SER A 158 11.45 -3.84 5.59
N LYS A 159 12.63 -3.82 6.21
CA LYS A 159 12.79 -3.93 7.67
C LYS A 159 13.92 -3.03 8.14
N VAL A 160 13.68 -2.28 9.21
CA VAL A 160 14.69 -1.45 9.88
C VAL A 160 14.44 -1.42 11.38
N VAL A 161 15.50 -1.24 12.17
CA VAL A 161 15.40 -1.02 13.62
C VAL A 161 15.71 0.44 13.91
N SER A 162 14.87 1.09 14.72
CA SER A 162 15.10 2.48 15.12
C SER A 162 16.34 2.61 16.01
N GLY A 163 17.10 3.68 15.80
CA GLY A 163 18.28 4.02 16.61
C GLY A 163 17.90 4.48 18.02
N GLN A 164 18.93 4.74 18.83
CA GLN A 164 18.76 5.20 20.22
C GLN A 164 18.06 6.58 20.31
N ASP A 165 18.09 7.36 19.25
CA ASP A 165 17.37 8.62 19.09
C ASP A 165 15.96 8.46 18.47
N GLY A 166 15.50 7.21 18.31
CA GLY A 166 14.26 6.84 17.63
C GLY A 166 14.32 6.95 16.12
N GLY A 167 15.46 7.33 15.53
CA GLY A 167 15.63 7.55 14.10
C GLY A 167 15.56 6.27 13.28
N TYR A 168 14.98 6.32 12.08
CA TYR A 168 14.95 5.20 11.12
C TYR A 168 15.15 5.67 9.68
N LEU A 169 15.46 4.73 8.78
CA LEU A 169 15.51 4.92 7.33
C LEU A 169 14.95 3.68 6.62
N LEU A 170 13.92 3.87 5.82
CA LEU A 170 13.37 2.90 4.88
C LEU A 170 13.70 3.40 3.46
N GLU A 171 14.47 2.63 2.70
CA GLU A 171 14.99 3.08 1.41
C GLU A 171 14.10 2.67 0.24
N ASP A 172 14.00 3.55 -0.75
CA ASP A 172 13.43 3.26 -2.08
C ASP A 172 12.04 2.59 -2.00
N ILE A 173 11.13 3.28 -1.29
CA ILE A 173 9.72 2.90 -1.10
C ILE A 173 8.89 3.52 -2.23
N GLU A 174 8.28 2.67 -3.05
CA GLU A 174 7.49 3.09 -4.21
C GLU A 174 6.15 3.70 -3.80
N ASP A 175 5.59 4.60 -4.61
CA ASP A 175 4.23 5.10 -4.44
C ASP A 175 3.20 3.96 -4.42
N GLY A 176 2.20 4.09 -3.55
CA GLY A 176 1.17 3.07 -3.39
C GLY A 176 0.71 2.91 -1.95
N ARG A 177 -0.10 1.87 -1.72
CA ARG A 177 -0.58 1.50 -0.39
C ARG A 177 0.43 0.58 0.29
N HIS A 178 0.77 0.89 1.53
CA HIS A 178 1.69 0.13 2.36
C HIS A 178 1.06 -0.29 3.68
N TYR A 179 1.65 -1.30 4.30
CA TYR A 179 1.34 -1.76 5.65
C TYR A 179 2.59 -1.72 6.52
N LEU A 180 2.46 -1.16 7.71
CA LEU A 180 3.52 -1.05 8.70
C LEU A 180 3.11 -1.74 9.99
N GLU A 181 3.98 -2.63 10.48
CA GLU A 181 3.97 -3.07 11.87
C GLU A 181 5.19 -2.50 12.61
N ILE A 182 4.96 -2.00 13.81
CA ILE A 182 6.05 -1.64 14.74
C ILE A 182 6.09 -2.70 15.83
N VAL A 183 7.28 -3.30 16.00
CA VAL A 183 7.54 -4.43 16.88
C VAL A 183 8.58 -4.04 17.92
N VAL A 184 8.32 -4.38 19.18
CA VAL A 184 9.28 -4.22 20.29
C VAL A 184 9.31 -5.54 21.06
N ASP A 185 10.50 -6.04 21.36
CA ASP A 185 10.70 -7.33 22.05
C ASP A 185 9.92 -8.50 21.40
N GLY A 186 9.86 -8.52 20.07
CA GLY A 186 9.13 -9.54 19.30
C GLY A 186 7.60 -9.43 19.36
N LYS A 187 7.05 -8.40 20.01
CA LYS A 187 5.60 -8.15 20.06
C LYS A 187 5.22 -6.98 19.16
N VAL A 188 4.23 -7.19 18.28
CA VAL A 188 3.60 -6.09 17.53
C VAL A 188 2.88 -5.16 18.50
N ILE A 189 3.28 -3.89 18.51
CA ILE A 189 2.72 -2.84 19.38
C ILE A 189 1.94 -1.79 18.59
N GLY A 190 2.15 -1.68 17.27
CA GLY A 190 1.52 -0.70 16.42
C GLY A 190 1.29 -1.24 15.01
N ARG A 191 0.18 -0.86 14.39
CA ARG A 191 -0.18 -1.18 13.00
C ARG A 191 -0.73 0.04 12.28
N ALA A 192 -0.39 0.20 11.01
CA ALA A 192 -1.07 1.13 10.12
C ALA A 192 -1.05 0.64 8.68
N GLN A 193 -2.09 1.02 7.94
CA GLN A 193 -2.03 1.14 6.49
C GLN A 193 -1.87 2.61 6.15
N PHE A 194 -1.08 2.92 5.13
CA PHE A 194 -0.95 4.29 4.62
C PHE A 194 -0.71 4.29 3.11
N VAL A 195 -0.85 5.45 2.49
CA VAL A 195 -0.60 5.64 1.05
C VAL A 195 0.50 6.67 0.86
N LEU A 196 1.51 6.33 0.07
CA LEU A 196 2.49 7.29 -0.46
C LEU A 196 2.04 7.76 -1.85
N GLU A 197 2.06 9.07 -2.07
CA GLU A 197 1.70 9.70 -3.35
C GLU A 197 2.65 10.88 -3.65
N ALA A 198 3.50 10.75 -4.66
CA ALA A 198 4.21 11.90 -5.21
C ALA A 198 3.21 12.88 -5.84
N ALA A 199 3.19 14.11 -5.37
CA ALA A 199 2.19 15.11 -5.72
C ALA A 199 2.82 16.48 -6.01
N ASP A 200 2.06 17.34 -6.67
CA ASP A 200 2.43 18.74 -6.93
C ASP A 200 2.23 19.58 -5.65
N VAL A 201 2.99 19.27 -4.60
CA VAL A 201 3.01 19.94 -3.29
C VAL A 201 4.41 20.50 -3.01
N SER A 202 4.50 21.60 -2.27
CA SER A 202 5.79 22.21 -1.89
C SER A 202 6.47 21.52 -0.72
N GLU A 203 5.70 20.81 0.10
CA GLU A 203 6.14 20.10 1.30
C GLU A 203 5.29 18.86 1.53
N THR A 204 5.77 17.96 2.39
CA THR A 204 5.04 16.74 2.74
C THR A 204 3.81 17.08 3.57
N VAL A 205 2.64 16.62 3.10
CA VAL A 205 1.35 16.80 3.79
C VAL A 205 0.75 15.42 4.05
N VAL A 206 0.13 15.25 5.22
CA VAL A 206 -0.62 14.04 5.56
C VAL A 206 -2.10 14.39 5.66
N ASP A 207 -2.93 13.72 4.85
CA ASP A 207 -4.39 13.80 4.92
C ASP A 207 -5.00 12.41 5.21
N THR A 208 -6.32 12.36 5.37
CA THR A 208 -7.05 11.12 5.67
C THR A 208 -8.02 10.82 4.53
N LEU A 209 -7.91 9.62 3.97
CA LEU A 209 -8.83 9.10 2.97
C LEU A 209 -10.18 8.75 3.58
N SER A 210 -11.20 8.55 2.74
CA SER A 210 -12.56 8.21 3.19
C SER A 210 -12.65 6.89 3.97
N ASP A 211 -11.69 5.98 3.78
CA ASP A 211 -11.57 4.71 4.50
C ASP A 211 -10.80 4.84 5.84
N GLY A 212 -10.39 6.06 6.22
CA GLY A 212 -9.59 6.33 7.41
C GLY A 212 -8.08 6.14 7.22
N THR A 213 -7.63 5.68 6.05
CA THR A 213 -6.20 5.51 5.76
C THR A 213 -5.51 6.87 5.70
N GLN A 214 -4.36 6.99 6.35
CA GLN A 214 -3.52 8.19 6.24
C GLN A 214 -2.81 8.17 4.89
N ARG A 215 -2.91 9.27 4.14
CA ARG A 215 -2.21 9.45 2.87
C ARG A 215 -1.17 10.55 3.02
N VAL A 216 0.05 10.20 2.65
CA VAL A 216 1.21 11.07 2.65
C VAL A 216 1.43 11.54 1.21
N ARG A 217 1.27 12.85 1.00
CA ARG A 217 1.53 13.49 -0.29
C ARG A 217 2.84 14.24 -0.18
N TYR A 218 3.80 13.94 -1.04
CA TYR A 218 5.14 14.53 -0.97
C TYR A 218 5.57 15.14 -2.31
N PRO A 219 6.51 16.10 -2.33
CA PRO A 219 6.91 16.76 -3.57
C PRO A 219 7.45 15.77 -4.61
N LYS A 220 6.98 15.85 -5.85
CA LYS A 220 7.52 15.05 -6.97
C LYS A 220 9.04 15.23 -7.10
N GLY A 221 9.74 14.11 -7.31
CA GLY A 221 11.20 14.10 -7.45
C GLY A 221 11.96 14.25 -6.12
N ALA A 222 11.28 14.22 -4.97
CA ALA A 222 11.96 14.11 -3.69
C ALA A 222 12.68 12.77 -3.60
N GLU A 223 13.98 12.80 -3.30
CA GLU A 223 14.76 11.60 -3.02
C GLU A 223 14.47 11.05 -1.61
N LYS A 224 14.09 11.95 -0.68
CA LYS A 224 13.88 11.63 0.73
C LYS A 224 12.77 12.47 1.34
N VAL A 225 11.95 11.85 2.17
CA VAL A 225 10.91 12.49 2.99
C VAL A 225 11.08 12.13 4.46
N TYR A 226 10.63 13.03 5.33
CA TYR A 226 10.69 12.84 6.77
C TYR A 226 9.27 12.60 7.33
N LEU A 227 9.04 11.44 7.92
CA LEU A 227 7.78 11.01 8.52
C LEU A 227 8.01 10.49 9.93
N ASP A 228 7.30 11.04 10.91
CA ASP A 228 7.27 10.47 12.25
C ASP A 228 6.16 9.43 12.37
N PHE A 229 6.48 8.30 13.01
CA PHE A 229 5.51 7.26 13.35
C PHE A 229 5.23 7.26 14.84
N ILE A 230 3.99 7.49 15.24
CA ILE A 230 3.57 7.57 16.64
C ILE A 230 2.65 6.40 16.96
N VAL A 231 3.12 5.48 17.80
CA VAL A 231 2.31 4.36 18.28
C VAL A 231 1.34 4.86 19.36
N ASN A 232 0.05 4.72 19.09
CA ASN A 232 -1.03 5.11 19.98
C ASN A 232 -1.38 3.97 20.96
N ALA A 233 -2.12 4.32 22.03
CA ALA A 233 -2.50 3.35 23.07
C ALA A 233 -3.43 2.23 22.57
N ASP A 234 -4.19 2.48 21.50
CA ASP A 234 -5.08 1.50 20.87
C ASP A 234 -4.36 0.59 19.85
N GLY A 235 -3.05 0.77 19.65
CA GLY A 235 -2.25 0.02 18.70
C GLY A 235 -2.31 0.54 17.26
N SER A 236 -2.99 1.66 17.00
CA SER A 236 -2.86 2.38 15.72
C SER A 236 -1.54 3.16 15.65
N ILE A 237 -1.12 3.53 14.44
CA ILE A 237 0.03 4.42 14.23
C ILE A 237 -0.44 5.70 13.56
N THR A 238 -0.18 6.85 14.18
CA THR A 238 -0.33 8.16 13.55
C THR A 238 0.93 8.51 12.77
N ILE A 239 0.76 9.04 11.56
CA ILE A 239 1.84 9.49 10.68
C ILE A 239 1.75 11.01 10.60
N ARG A 240 2.87 11.71 10.81
CA ARG A 240 2.96 13.16 10.60
C ARG A 240 4.25 13.51 9.85
N PRO A 241 4.31 14.65 9.15
CA PRO A 241 5.56 15.17 8.65
C PRO A 241 6.56 15.34 9.80
N GLY A 242 7.77 14.81 9.62
CA GLY A 242 8.90 14.97 10.53
C GLY A 242 9.82 16.10 10.08
N GLU A 243 10.77 16.48 10.93
CA GLU A 243 11.79 17.47 10.60
C GLU A 243 13.04 16.80 10.02
N ALA A 244 13.62 17.41 8.99
CA ALA A 244 14.95 17.03 8.53
C ALA A 244 15.98 17.27 9.65
N PRO A 245 17.00 16.41 9.81
CA PRO A 245 18.10 16.68 10.72
C PRO A 245 18.71 18.03 10.38
N ILE A 246 18.89 18.88 11.40
CA ILE A 246 19.68 20.09 11.26
C ILE A 246 21.12 19.70 10.94
N THR A 247 21.51 19.78 9.67
CA THR A 247 22.93 19.76 9.33
C THR A 247 23.55 21.01 9.93
N PRO A 248 24.55 20.91 10.83
CA PRO A 248 25.26 22.09 11.29
C PRO A 248 25.76 22.83 10.04
N PRO A 249 25.69 24.18 10.01
CA PRO A 249 26.21 24.93 8.88
C PRO A 249 27.64 24.45 8.61
N VAL A 250 27.91 24.06 7.36
CA VAL A 250 29.26 23.76 6.93
C VAL A 250 30.03 25.07 7.06
N THR A 251 30.73 25.27 8.18
CA THR A 251 31.69 26.35 8.32
C THR A 251 32.76 26.09 7.26
N PRO A 252 32.90 26.95 6.23
CA PRO A 252 34.03 26.84 5.32
C PRO A 252 35.30 26.83 6.17
N PRO A 253 36.31 26.00 5.87
CA PRO A 253 37.57 26.07 6.60
C PRO A 253 38.10 27.51 6.58
N ASP A 254 38.31 28.10 7.77
CA ASP A 254 38.81 29.47 7.95
C ASP A 254 40.18 29.69 7.28
N GLU A 255 40.90 28.61 7.00
CA GLU A 255 42.11 28.60 6.18
C GLU A 255 41.82 27.86 4.87
N GLN A 256 41.37 28.60 3.86
CA GLN A 256 41.67 28.21 2.49
C GLN A 256 43.20 28.24 2.37
N PRO A 257 43.90 27.10 2.12
CA PRO A 257 45.35 27.13 1.98
C PRO A 257 45.67 28.17 0.91
N GLU A 258 46.56 29.13 1.22
CA GLU A 258 47.06 30.07 0.22
C GLU A 258 47.52 29.25 -0.96
N ILE A 259 46.79 29.31 -2.07
CA ILE A 259 47.26 28.76 -3.33
C ILE A 259 48.50 29.59 -3.62
N PRO A 260 49.72 29.02 -3.59
CA PRO A 260 50.91 29.79 -3.92
C PRO A 260 50.68 30.38 -5.32
N ASN A 261 50.83 31.70 -5.44
CA ASN A 261 50.64 32.39 -6.70
C ASN A 261 51.69 31.89 -7.70
N LEU A 262 51.32 30.85 -8.44
CA LEU A 262 52.16 30.17 -9.42
C LEU A 262 52.13 30.91 -10.77
N GLY A 263 51.45 32.06 -10.88
CA GLY A 263 51.27 32.80 -12.12
C GLY A 263 52.59 33.25 -12.73
N ASP A 264 53.48 33.84 -11.92
CA ASP A 264 54.77 34.35 -12.42
C ASP A 264 55.78 33.23 -12.66
N SER A 265 55.78 32.18 -11.84
CA SER A 265 56.69 31.04 -12.01
C SER A 265 56.33 30.15 -13.21
N LEU A 266 55.03 29.96 -13.51
CA LEU A 266 54.62 29.22 -14.71
C LEU A 266 54.98 29.99 -15.99
N MET A 267 54.84 31.32 -15.98
CA MET A 267 55.19 32.17 -17.13
C MET A 267 56.69 32.14 -17.41
N VAL A 268 57.51 32.20 -16.36
CA VAL A 268 58.98 32.08 -16.47
C VAL A 268 59.40 30.69 -16.95
N LEU A 269 58.77 29.62 -16.47
CA LEU A 269 59.02 28.26 -16.95
C LEU A 269 58.63 28.09 -18.43
N PHE A 270 57.49 28.64 -18.85
CA PHE A 270 57.07 28.64 -20.26
C PHE A 270 58.04 29.42 -21.16
N LEU A 271 58.50 30.59 -20.72
CA LEU A 271 59.49 31.38 -21.46
C LEU A 271 60.83 30.64 -21.59
N LEU A 272 61.30 29.97 -20.53
CA LEU A 272 62.52 29.16 -20.57
C LEU A 272 62.40 27.96 -21.52
N LEU A 273 61.24 27.28 -21.55
CA LEU A 273 60.99 26.16 -22.47
C LEU A 273 60.96 26.62 -23.94
N ILE A 274 60.37 27.79 -24.22
CA ILE A 274 60.34 28.37 -25.58
C ILE A 274 61.75 28.73 -26.05
N VAL A 275 62.57 29.34 -25.17
CA VAL A 275 63.97 29.69 -25.49
C VAL A 275 64.81 28.43 -25.72
N ALA A 276 64.63 27.39 -24.90
CA ALA A 276 65.33 26.12 -25.09
C ALA A 276 64.95 25.42 -26.40
N ALA A 277 63.67 25.43 -26.78
CA ALA A 277 63.20 24.88 -28.05
C ALA A 277 63.76 25.64 -29.27
N ALA A 278 63.80 26.97 -29.20
CA ALA A 278 64.40 27.80 -30.25
C ALA A 278 65.92 27.57 -30.39
N ALA A 279 66.64 27.42 -29.27
CA ALA A 279 68.07 27.11 -29.28
C ALA A 279 68.36 25.73 -29.88
N MET A 280 67.54 24.71 -29.57
CA MET A 280 67.68 23.37 -30.16
C MET A 280 67.38 23.38 -31.67
N MET A 281 66.38 24.13 -32.14
CA MET A 281 66.12 24.29 -33.58
C MET A 281 67.24 25.06 -34.31
N ALA A 282 67.83 26.07 -33.68
CA ALA A 282 68.98 26.79 -34.22
C ALA A 282 70.23 25.88 -34.32
N LEU A 283 70.50 25.06 -33.31
CA LEU A 283 71.59 24.07 -33.33
C LEU A 283 71.37 22.97 -34.38
N ALA A 284 70.12 22.49 -34.54
CA ALA A 284 69.77 21.49 -35.55
C ALA A 284 69.87 22.03 -36.98
N SER A 285 69.45 23.29 -37.21
CA SER A 285 69.57 23.94 -38.53
C SER A 285 71.01 24.30 -38.89
N ARG A 286 71.85 24.65 -37.89
CA ARG A 286 73.29 24.88 -38.09
C ARG A 286 74.02 23.57 -38.45
N ARG A 287 73.70 22.46 -37.77
CA ARG A 287 74.20 21.12 -38.15
C ARG A 287 73.74 20.68 -39.54
N ARG A 288 72.49 20.99 -39.97
CA ARG A 288 72.03 20.64 -41.32
C ARG A 288 72.74 21.41 -42.44
N ARG A 289 73.24 22.62 -42.19
CA ARG A 289 74.03 23.39 -43.17
C ARG A 289 75.46 22.88 -43.36
N GLU A 290 75.98 22.07 -42.44
CA GLU A 290 77.32 21.46 -42.53
C GLU A 290 77.34 20.16 -43.36
N TYR A 291 76.18 19.64 -43.79
CA TYR A 291 76.06 18.39 -44.57
C TYR A 291 75.43 18.55 -45.97
N THR A 292 75.37 19.78 -46.49
CA THR A 292 75.01 20.03 -47.90
C THR A 292 76.19 20.65 -48.64
N PHE A 293 77.04 19.78 -49.16
CA PHE A 293 77.89 19.97 -50.35
C PHE A 293 77.81 18.70 -51.18
#